data_AF-A0A1H8TW79-F1
#
_entry.id   AF-A0A1H8TW79-F1
#
_cell.length_a   1.000
_cell.length_b   1.000
_cell.length_c   1.000
_cell.angle_alpha   90.00
_cell.angle_beta   90.00
_cell.angle_gamma   90.00
#
_symmetry.space_group_name_H-M   'P 1'
#
loop_
_entity.id
_entity.type
_entity.pdbx_description
1 polymer ?
#
loop_
_entity_poly.entity_id
_entity_poly.type
_entity_poly.pdbx_seq_one_letter_code
_entity_poly.pdbx_strand_id
1 'polypeptide(L)'
;MRDPLWTVMLEARPGGRLRCVAPLESMPADGTVVDTRAGHAVVRDGALVPVSEQQSEDLVDPAGAAQRRYRAACLAAGWTDKLKRIVTAPGDDWEAGTAYPTGDGALVHCAKVRGRHVWVRRATYAGARELSVTA
;
A
#
# COMPACT_ATOMS: atom_id res chain seq x y z
N MET A 1 40.78 1.13 -9.83
CA MET A 1 39.43 0.54 -9.97
C MET A 1 38.62 1.10 -8.81
N ARG A 2 37.56 1.88 -9.06
CA ARG A 2 36.82 2.56 -7.98
C ARG A 2 35.96 1.53 -7.24
N ASP A 3 36.15 1.40 -5.93
CA ASP A 3 35.22 0.68 -5.07
C ASP A 3 33.82 1.26 -5.23
N PRO A 4 32.76 0.45 -5.42
CA PRO A 4 31.41 0.99 -5.43
C PRO A 4 31.07 1.43 -4.00
N LEU A 5 30.94 2.73 -3.80
CA LEU A 5 30.39 3.33 -2.58
C LEU A 5 28.91 2.92 -2.46
N TRP A 6 28.62 1.92 -1.62
CA TRP A 6 27.27 1.43 -1.34
C TRP A 6 26.55 2.37 -0.38
N THR A 7 25.25 2.58 -0.55
CA THR A 7 24.39 3.34 0.38
C THR A 7 23.32 2.39 0.93
N VAL A 8 22.95 2.53 2.21
CA VAL A 8 21.80 1.83 2.81
C VAL A 8 21.01 2.77 3.70
N MET A 9 19.71 2.54 3.71
CA MET A 9 18.69 3.29 4.41
C MET A 9 17.91 2.33 5.29
N LEU A 10 17.80 2.65 6.58
CA LEU A 10 16.98 1.89 7.50
C LEU A 10 16.24 2.89 8.39
N GLU A 11 14.94 3.10 8.14
CA GLU A 11 13.99 3.50 9.18
C GLU A 11 12.59 3.05 8.80
N ALA A 12 12.05 2.06 9.51
CA ALA A 12 10.63 1.75 9.49
C ALA A 12 9.90 2.79 10.36
N ARG A 13 9.17 3.72 9.72
CA ARG A 13 8.19 4.58 10.41
C ARG A 13 6.78 4.33 9.91
N PRO A 14 5.75 4.49 10.74
CA PRO A 14 4.38 4.58 10.26
C PRO A 14 4.27 5.72 9.24
N GLY A 15 4.03 5.40 7.96
CA GLY A 15 3.79 6.40 6.91
C GLY A 15 4.89 6.62 5.87
N GLY A 16 5.92 5.78 5.79
CA GLY A 16 6.70 5.57 4.56
C GLY A 16 7.38 6.82 3.97
N ARG A 17 8.18 7.54 4.76
CA ARG A 17 9.12 8.51 4.17
C ARG A 17 10.53 8.27 4.69
N LEU A 18 11.42 8.07 3.74
CA LEU A 18 12.80 7.66 3.91
C LEU A 18 13.73 8.87 3.80
N ARG A 19 14.62 9.07 4.78
CA ARG A 19 15.65 10.12 4.76
C ARG A 19 16.89 9.73 5.57
N CYS A 20 17.96 9.28 4.91
CA CYS A 20 19.38 9.61 5.16
C CYS A 20 20.28 8.75 4.25
N VAL A 21 21.43 9.27 3.82
CA VAL A 21 22.41 8.60 2.93
C VAL A 21 23.71 8.40 3.72
N ALA A 22 24.12 7.14 3.95
CA ALA A 22 25.41 6.82 4.56
C ALA A 22 26.15 5.73 3.75
N PRO A 23 27.47 5.87 3.50
CA PRO A 23 28.29 4.81 2.94
C PRO A 23 28.34 3.59 3.85
N LEU A 24 28.28 2.37 3.29
CA LEU A 24 28.56 1.15 4.06
C LEU A 24 30.03 0.74 3.98
N GLU A 25 30.57 0.35 5.13
CA GLU A 25 31.93 -0.19 5.27
C GLU A 25 32.00 -1.69 4.93
N SER A 26 30.87 -2.39 4.89
CA SER A 26 30.77 -3.83 4.56
C SER A 26 29.39 -4.21 4.03
N MET A 27 29.26 -5.39 3.40
CA MET A 27 27.98 -5.91 2.92
C MET A 27 27.06 -6.22 4.12
N PRO A 28 25.79 -5.76 4.13
CA PRO A 28 24.85 -6.11 5.18
C PRO A 28 24.52 -7.61 5.22
N ALA A 29 23.84 -8.04 6.27
CA ALA A 29 23.36 -9.40 6.38
C ALA A 29 22.37 -9.76 5.27
N ASP A 30 22.35 -11.03 4.89
CA ASP A 30 21.38 -11.59 3.96
C ASP A 30 19.93 -11.30 4.39
N GLY A 31 19.09 -10.92 3.43
CA GLY A 31 17.72 -10.46 3.65
C GLY A 31 17.60 -8.98 3.99
N THR A 32 18.71 -8.24 4.18
CA THR A 32 18.66 -6.79 4.40
C THR A 32 18.25 -6.07 3.13
N VAL A 33 17.22 -5.21 3.22
CA VAL A 33 16.81 -4.31 2.13
C VAL A 33 17.65 -3.05 2.19
N VAL A 34 18.07 -2.58 1.02
CA VAL A 34 18.98 -1.46 0.85
C VAL A 34 18.55 -0.51 -0.26
N ASP A 35 18.92 0.76 -0.12
CA ASP A 35 18.70 1.78 -1.14
C ASP A 35 19.99 2.10 -1.89
N THR A 36 20.00 1.82 -3.19
CA THR A 36 21.13 2.06 -4.07
C THR A 36 20.86 3.26 -4.99
N ARG A 37 21.90 3.71 -5.70
CA ARG A 37 21.74 4.72 -6.76
C ARG A 37 20.79 4.29 -7.90
N ALA A 38 20.60 2.99 -8.09
CA ALA A 38 19.75 2.42 -9.13
C ALA A 38 18.32 2.07 -8.65
N GLY A 39 17.98 2.38 -7.39
CA GLY A 39 16.71 1.99 -6.76
C GLY A 39 16.96 1.03 -5.59
N HIS A 40 16.00 0.15 -5.30
CA HIS A 40 16.07 -0.73 -4.14
C HIS A 40 16.73 -2.07 -4.48
N ALA A 41 17.41 -2.67 -3.50
CA ALA A 41 17.92 -4.03 -3.59
C ALA A 41 17.75 -4.77 -2.26
N VAL A 42 17.86 -6.10 -2.30
CA VAL A 42 17.94 -6.96 -1.12
C VAL A 42 19.23 -7.76 -1.18
N VAL A 43 19.90 -7.94 -0.04
CA VAL A 43 21.08 -8.81 0.04
C VAL A 43 20.63 -10.27 -0.05
N ARG A 44 21.17 -11.03 -1.00
CA ARG A 44 20.97 -12.47 -1.17
C ARG A 44 22.29 -13.12 -1.55
N ASP A 45 22.69 -14.13 -0.79
CA ASP A 45 23.93 -14.88 -1.00
C ASP A 45 25.15 -13.95 -1.16
N GLY A 46 25.20 -12.89 -0.34
CA GLY A 46 26.27 -11.88 -0.38
C GLY A 46 26.25 -10.93 -1.59
N ALA A 47 25.18 -10.91 -2.38
CA ALA A 47 25.01 -10.02 -3.53
C ALA A 47 23.77 -9.11 -3.37
N LEU A 48 23.81 -7.95 -4.02
CA LEU A 48 22.64 -7.06 -4.12
C LEU A 48 21.75 -7.49 -5.28
N VAL A 49 20.55 -7.96 -4.96
CA VAL A 49 19.52 -8.31 -5.94
C VAL A 49 18.53 -7.16 -6.06
N PRO A 50 18.40 -6.50 -7.23
CA PRO A 50 17.44 -5.42 -7.41
C PRO A 50 16.01 -5.86 -7.13
N VAL A 51 15.23 -4.99 -6.49
CA VAL A 51 13.80 -5.19 -6.21
C VAL A 51 13.02 -3.92 -6.51
N SER A 52 11.72 -4.05 -6.77
CA SER A 52 10.84 -2.89 -6.91
C SER A 52 10.63 -2.19 -5.55
N GLU A 53 10.17 -0.93 -5.59
CA GLU A 53 9.76 -0.19 -4.38
C GLU A 53 8.69 -0.95 -3.58
N GLN A 54 7.70 -1.52 -4.25
CA GLN A 54 6.67 -2.31 -3.57
C GLN A 54 7.26 -3.55 -2.88
N GLN A 55 8.22 -4.23 -3.53
CA GLN A 55 8.90 -5.39 -2.97
C GLN A 55 9.80 -5.00 -1.80
N SER A 56 10.49 -3.87 -1.87
CA SER A 56 11.34 -3.38 -0.78
C SER A 56 10.50 -3.04 0.45
N GLU A 57 9.37 -2.35 0.29
CA GLU A 57 8.42 -2.08 1.37
C GLU A 57 7.84 -3.37 1.98
N ASP A 58 7.50 -4.35 1.14
CA ASP A 58 6.95 -5.64 1.59
C ASP A 58 7.98 -6.51 2.33
N LEU A 59 9.26 -6.40 1.99
CA LEU A 59 10.34 -7.07 2.71
C LEU A 59 10.64 -6.39 4.05
N VAL A 60 10.56 -5.05 4.10
CA VAL A 60 10.78 -4.28 5.34
C VAL A 60 9.61 -4.39 6.31
N ASP A 61 8.38 -4.38 5.80
CA ASP A 61 7.15 -4.52 6.59
C ASP A 61 6.22 -5.57 5.97
N PRO A 62 6.49 -6.86 6.20
CA PRO A 62 5.64 -7.94 5.69
C PRO A 62 4.21 -7.89 6.23
N ALA A 63 4.03 -7.41 7.47
CA ALA A 63 2.73 -7.33 8.12
C ALA A 63 1.80 -6.30 7.43
N GLY A 64 2.35 -5.20 6.93
CA GLY A 64 1.62 -4.17 6.19
C GLY A 64 1.41 -4.45 4.69
N ALA A 65 2.02 -5.50 4.13
CA ALA A 65 2.01 -5.77 2.69
C ALA A 65 0.59 -5.90 2.12
N ALA A 66 -0.27 -6.69 2.78
CA ALA A 66 -1.64 -6.89 2.33
C ALA A 66 -2.49 -5.60 2.41
N GLN A 67 -2.25 -4.77 3.43
CA GLN A 67 -2.90 -3.46 3.55
C GLN A 67 -2.48 -2.50 2.42
N ARG A 68 -1.19 -2.49 2.06
CA ARG A 68 -0.68 -1.67 0.95
C ARG A 68 -1.27 -2.11 -0.39
N ARG A 69 -1.29 -3.43 -0.67
CA ARG A 69 -1.90 -3.98 -1.89
C ARG A 69 -3.37 -3.63 -2.00
N TYR A 70 -4.15 -3.83 -0.93
CA TYR A 70 -5.55 -3.42 -0.90
C TYR A 70 -5.73 -1.93 -1.17
N ARG A 71 -4.90 -1.07 -0.55
CA ARG A 71 -4.93 0.38 -0.81
C ARG A 71 -4.62 0.70 -2.27
N ALA A 72 -3.60 0.08 -2.85
CA ALA A 72 -3.22 0.27 -4.25
C ALA A 72 -4.36 -0.14 -5.19
N ALA A 73 -4.98 -1.31 -4.97
CA ALA A 73 -6.12 -1.79 -5.75
C ALA A 73 -7.30 -0.82 -5.70
N CYS A 74 -7.64 -0.33 -4.50
CA CYS A 74 -8.71 0.65 -4.34
C CYS A 74 -8.42 1.96 -5.11
N LEU A 75 -7.18 2.47 -5.03
CA LEU A 75 -6.80 3.69 -5.74
C LEU A 75 -6.82 3.49 -7.26
N ALA A 76 -6.38 2.33 -7.75
CA ALA A 76 -6.47 1.96 -9.17
C ALA A 76 -7.92 1.91 -9.67
N ALA A 77 -8.85 1.43 -8.84
CA ALA A 77 -10.29 1.46 -9.10
C ALA A 77 -10.95 2.85 -8.88
N GLY A 78 -10.16 3.88 -8.54
CA GLY A 78 -10.66 5.24 -8.32
C GLY A 78 -11.36 5.46 -6.97
N TRP A 79 -11.21 4.53 -6.03
CA TRP A 79 -11.75 4.62 -4.67
C TRP A 79 -10.71 5.20 -3.72
N THR A 80 -10.92 6.45 -3.32
CA THR A 80 -10.02 7.19 -2.42
C THR A 80 -10.62 7.33 -1.02
N ASP A 81 -9.82 7.83 -0.06
CA ASP A 81 -10.32 8.15 1.28
C ASP A 81 -11.24 9.39 1.31
N LYS A 82 -11.27 10.18 0.23
CA LYS A 82 -12.15 11.34 0.08
C LYS A 82 -13.56 10.88 -0.27
N LEU A 83 -14.56 11.55 0.32
CA LEU A 83 -15.96 11.32 -0.03
C LEU A 83 -16.22 11.69 -1.48
N LYS A 84 -16.69 10.72 -2.24
CA LYS A 84 -17.19 10.84 -3.61
C LYS A 84 -18.70 10.72 -3.58
N ARG A 85 -19.39 11.65 -4.23
CA ARG A 85 -20.84 11.53 -4.46
C ARG A 85 -21.08 10.66 -5.69
N ILE A 86 -21.89 9.63 -5.53
CA ILE A 86 -22.45 8.82 -6.63
C ILE A 86 -23.97 9.02 -6.69
N VAL A 87 -24.55 8.72 -7.85
CA VAL A 87 -26.00 8.68 -8.04
C VAL A 87 -26.37 7.23 -8.26
N THR A 88 -27.27 6.71 -7.44
CA THR A 88 -27.68 5.31 -7.48
C THR A 88 -28.89 5.11 -8.38
N ALA A 89 -29.04 3.89 -8.90
CA ALA A 89 -30.22 3.54 -9.67
C ALA A 89 -31.44 3.43 -8.73
N PRO A 90 -32.67 3.66 -9.23
CA PRO A 90 -33.87 3.32 -8.48
C PRO A 90 -33.86 1.84 -8.11
N GLY A 91 -34.05 1.53 -6.82
CA GLY A 91 -34.02 0.16 -6.28
C GLY A 91 -32.68 -0.27 -5.67
N ASP A 92 -31.63 0.56 -5.76
CA ASP A 92 -30.40 0.33 -5.00
C ASP A 92 -30.58 0.82 -3.55
N ASP A 93 -30.65 -0.11 -2.60
CA ASP A 93 -30.78 0.20 -1.18
C ASP A 93 -29.40 0.41 -0.54
N TRP A 94 -29.06 1.69 -0.35
CA TRP A 94 -27.84 2.11 0.33
C TRP A 94 -28.14 2.57 1.76
N GLU A 95 -27.31 2.14 2.69
CA GLU A 95 -27.39 2.51 4.11
C GLU A 95 -26.11 3.22 4.54
N ALA A 96 -26.25 4.31 5.30
CA ALA A 96 -25.11 5.02 5.86
C ALA A 96 -24.49 4.21 7.02
N GLY A 97 -23.16 4.07 7.01
CA GLY A 97 -22.42 3.22 7.95
C GLY A 97 -22.07 1.84 7.37
N THR A 98 -22.65 1.48 6.22
CA THR A 98 -22.48 0.16 5.61
C THR A 98 -21.38 0.16 4.54
N ALA A 99 -20.63 -0.95 4.46
CA ALA A 99 -19.63 -1.18 3.43
C ALA A 99 -20.19 -2.10 2.33
N TYR A 100 -19.89 -1.78 1.07
CA TYR A 100 -20.39 -2.49 -0.10
C TYR A 100 -19.24 -2.92 -1.00
N PRO A 101 -19.28 -4.14 -1.58
CA PRO A 101 -18.29 -4.57 -2.55
C PRO A 101 -18.42 -3.78 -3.85
N THR A 102 -17.28 -3.44 -4.42
CA THR A 102 -17.15 -2.96 -5.78
C THR A 102 -16.64 -4.11 -6.61
N GLY A 103 -17.17 -4.33 -7.82
CA GLY A 103 -16.81 -5.46 -8.69
C GLY A 103 -15.30 -5.59 -8.99
N ASP A 104 -14.52 -4.54 -8.68
CA ASP A 104 -13.07 -4.45 -8.84
C ASP A 104 -12.27 -4.92 -7.60
N GLY A 105 -12.86 -5.72 -6.71
CA GLY A 105 -12.16 -6.30 -5.55
C GLY A 105 -11.90 -5.31 -4.39
N ALA A 106 -12.62 -4.19 -4.35
CA ALA A 106 -12.54 -3.21 -3.26
C ALA A 106 -13.85 -3.13 -2.48
N LEU A 107 -13.80 -2.53 -1.29
CA LEU A 107 -15.00 -2.13 -0.55
C LEU A 107 -15.11 -0.61 -0.51
N VAL A 108 -16.34 -0.12 -0.61
CA VAL A 108 -16.69 1.29 -0.37
C VAL A 108 -17.57 1.42 0.86
N HIS A 109 -17.21 2.33 1.75
CA HIS A 109 -18.02 2.71 2.90
C HIS A 109 -18.98 3.83 2.53
N CYS A 110 -20.27 3.59 2.66
CA CYS A 110 -21.32 4.59 2.55
C CYS A 110 -21.35 5.48 3.79
N ALA A 111 -20.98 6.75 3.66
CA ALA A 111 -20.98 7.68 4.79
C ALA A 111 -22.31 8.42 4.96
N LYS A 112 -23.05 8.62 3.87
CA LYS A 112 -24.27 9.42 3.85
C LYS A 112 -25.14 9.06 2.66
N VAL A 113 -26.45 9.08 2.87
CA VAL A 113 -27.48 8.90 1.83
C VAL A 113 -28.44 10.10 1.86
N ARG A 114 -28.85 10.61 0.70
CA ARG A 114 -29.88 11.65 0.55
C ARG A 114 -30.66 11.43 -0.74
N GLY A 115 -31.80 10.74 -0.63
CA GLY A 115 -32.50 10.22 -1.81
C GLY A 115 -31.56 9.33 -2.63
N ARG A 116 -31.57 9.49 -3.95
CA ARG A 116 -30.66 8.76 -4.87
C ARG A 116 -29.17 9.16 -4.81
N HIS A 117 -28.79 10.10 -3.95
CA HIS A 117 -27.40 10.54 -3.84
C HIS A 117 -26.73 9.85 -2.66
N VAL A 118 -25.59 9.21 -2.91
CA VAL A 118 -24.82 8.49 -1.90
C VAL A 118 -23.41 9.04 -1.87
N TRP A 119 -22.85 9.21 -0.67
CA TRP A 119 -21.47 9.62 -0.48
C TRP A 119 -20.66 8.45 0.03
N VAL A 120 -19.74 7.99 -0.81
CA VAL A 120 -18.91 6.84 -0.54
C VAL A 120 -17.44 7.23 -0.47
N ARG A 121 -16.66 6.46 0.27
CA ARG A 121 -15.19 6.48 0.25
C ARG A 121 -14.70 5.04 0.31
N ARG A 122 -13.43 4.80 0.03
CA ARG A 122 -12.81 3.49 0.26
C ARG A 122 -13.03 3.02 1.71
N ALA A 123 -13.36 1.74 1.92
CA ALA A 123 -13.41 1.15 3.26
C ALA A 123 -11.99 0.90 3.81
N THR A 124 -11.87 0.79 5.13
CA THR A 124 -10.58 0.45 5.76
C THR A 124 -10.20 -0.99 5.43
N TYR A 125 -8.90 -1.30 5.45
CA TYR A 125 -8.43 -2.67 5.27
C TYR A 125 -8.96 -3.62 6.36
N ALA A 126 -9.13 -3.12 7.60
CA ALA A 126 -9.73 -3.90 8.68
C ALA A 126 -11.17 -4.33 8.33
N GLY A 127 -12.03 -3.39 7.90
CA GLY A 127 -13.39 -3.72 7.47
C GLY A 127 -13.43 -4.62 6.23
N ALA A 128 -12.46 -4.46 5.33
CA ALA A 128 -12.30 -5.33 4.16
C ALA A 128 -11.97 -6.78 4.54
N ARG A 129 -11.08 -6.97 5.53
CA ARG A 129 -10.74 -8.29 6.08
C ARG A 129 -11.92 -8.95 6.79
N GLU A 130 -12.68 -8.21 7.60
CA GLU A 130 -13.85 -8.74 8.30
C GLU A 130 -14.89 -9.31 7.32
N LEU A 131 -15.01 -8.70 6.14
CA LEU A 131 -15.94 -9.11 5.09
C LEU A 131 -15.30 -10.03 4.05
N SER A 132 -14.07 -10.50 4.27
CA SER A 132 -13.30 -11.35 3.34
C SER A 132 -13.16 -10.78 1.91
N VAL A 133 -13.21 -9.46 1.78
CA VAL A 133 -12.96 -8.74 0.53
C VAL A 133 -11.55 -8.17 0.60
N THR A 134 -10.58 -8.94 0.13
CA THR A 134 -9.19 -8.47 -0.04
C THR A 134 -8.79 -8.73 -1.48
N ALA A 135 -8.44 -7.67 -2.22
CA ALA A 135 -7.92 -7.74 -3.59
C ALA A 135 -6.67 -8.61 -3.70
#